data_AF-G0QHA8-F1
#
_entry.id   AF-G0QHA8-F1
#
_cell.length_a   1.000
_cell.length_b   1.000
_cell.length_c   1.000
_cell.angle_alpha   90.00
_cell.angle_beta   90.00
_cell.angle_gamma   90.00
#
_symmetry.space_group_name_H-M   'P 1'
#
loop_
_entity.id
_entity.type
_entity.pdbx_description
1 polymer ?
#
loop_
_entity_poly.entity_id
_entity_poly.type
_entity_poly.pdbx_seq_one_letter_code
_entity_poly.pdbx_strand_id
1 'polypeptide(L)'
;MDTRYALKKNISDESLAYGFTLSVWGSGAVLLASVPQVTPEMVLSFGAGSVLSFGIISELVFNSLLSGYEIQARQKRVVASMIHVFGAGVNVGVSFIIVSTLETFLPYWLIFFGIGFHVMITYNLMLLVEIYLSEILYKYKNREEFDGSLKTQVGG
;
A
#
# COMPACT_ATOMS: atom_id res chain seq x y z
N MET A 1 29.81 13.26 -6.65
CA MET A 1 28.68 12.71 -5.85
C MET A 1 28.80 11.20 -5.88
N ASP A 2 28.72 10.53 -4.74
CA ASP A 2 28.76 9.06 -4.69
C ASP A 2 27.52 8.49 -5.39
N THR A 3 27.72 7.78 -6.51
CA THR A 3 26.65 7.18 -7.32
C THR A 3 25.83 6.17 -6.52
N ARG A 4 26.44 5.49 -5.54
CA ARG A 4 25.74 4.56 -4.66
C ARG A 4 24.81 5.28 -3.70
N TYR A 5 25.21 6.45 -3.20
CA TYR A 5 24.35 7.29 -2.37
C TYR A 5 23.15 7.82 -3.18
N ALA A 6 23.41 8.30 -4.41
CA ALA A 6 22.35 8.76 -5.32
C ALA A 6 21.33 7.65 -5.61
N LEU A 7 21.79 6.44 -5.92
CA LEU A 7 20.93 5.29 -6.20
C LEU A 7 20.10 4.87 -4.97
N LYS A 8 20.70 4.83 -3.78
CA LYS A 8 19.96 4.52 -2.54
C LYS A 8 18.86 5.53 -2.27
N LYS A 9 19.13 6.83 -2.50
CA LYS A 9 18.13 7.88 -2.35
C LYS A 9 17.00 7.72 -3.36
N ASN A 10 17.31 7.51 -4.63
CA ASN A 10 16.28 7.35 -5.67
C ASN A 10 15.38 6.14 -5.39
N ILE A 11 15.96 4.96 -5.11
CA ILE A 11 15.19 3.76 -4.80
C ILE A 11 14.30 3.99 -3.57
N SER A 12 14.83 4.65 -2.54
CA SER A 12 14.08 5.01 -1.34
C SER A 12 12.88 5.91 -1.67
N ASP A 13 13.09 6.98 -2.43
CA ASP A 13 12.05 7.95 -2.75
C ASP A 13 10.97 7.34 -3.65
N GLU A 14 11.36 6.54 -4.66
CA GLU A 14 10.44 5.89 -5.59
C GLU A 14 9.59 4.80 -4.92
N SER A 15 10.21 4.02 -4.03
CA SER A 15 9.57 2.87 -3.37
C SER A 15 8.30 3.24 -2.59
N LEU A 16 8.25 4.45 -2.03
CA LEU A 16 7.11 4.96 -1.25
C LEU A 16 5.84 5.13 -2.09
N ALA A 17 5.98 5.52 -3.35
CA ALA A 17 4.86 5.75 -4.26
C ALA A 17 4.51 4.50 -5.09
N TYR A 18 5.47 3.58 -5.25
CA TYR A 18 5.35 2.49 -6.21
C TYR A 18 4.35 1.42 -5.78
N GLY A 19 4.25 1.10 -4.49
CA GLY A 19 3.27 0.11 -3.98
C GLY A 19 1.83 0.48 -4.28
N PHE A 20 1.49 1.75 -4.03
CA PHE A 20 0.17 2.29 -4.30
C PHE A 20 -0.12 2.24 -5.80
N THR A 21 0.85 2.68 -6.60
CA THR A 21 0.75 2.67 -8.07
C THR A 21 0.53 1.25 -8.59
N LEU A 22 1.33 0.28 -8.17
CA LEU A 22 1.17 -1.13 -8.55
C LEU A 22 -0.18 -1.70 -8.15
N SER A 23 -0.72 -1.30 -6.99
CA SER A 23 -2.05 -1.72 -6.56
C SER A 23 -3.11 -1.21 -7.52
N VAL A 24 -3.15 0.10 -7.79
CA VAL A 24 -4.15 0.71 -8.67
C VAL A 24 -4.05 0.16 -10.09
N TRP A 25 -2.86 0.12 -10.66
CA TRP A 25 -2.64 -0.35 -12.03
C TRP A 25 -2.85 -1.85 -12.18
N GLY A 26 -2.37 -2.65 -11.23
CA GLY A 26 -2.55 -4.09 -11.24
C GLY A 26 -4.03 -4.48 -11.12
N SER A 27 -4.77 -3.86 -10.21
CA SER A 27 -6.21 -4.05 -10.08
C SER A 27 -6.99 -3.55 -11.28
N GLY A 28 -6.56 -2.43 -11.88
CA GLY A 28 -7.08 -1.97 -13.17
C GLY A 28 -6.83 -2.98 -14.28
N ALA A 29 -5.64 -3.56 -14.38
CA ALA A 29 -5.33 -4.60 -15.37
C ALA A 29 -6.21 -5.84 -15.21
N VAL A 30 -6.50 -6.25 -13.96
CA VAL A 30 -7.48 -7.31 -13.69
C VAL A 30 -8.85 -6.97 -14.28
N LEU A 31 -9.38 -5.76 -14.01
CA LEU A 31 -10.66 -5.32 -14.57
C LEU A 31 -10.66 -5.33 -16.10
N LEU A 32 -9.61 -4.79 -16.72
CA LEU A 32 -9.49 -4.71 -18.18
C LEU A 32 -9.42 -6.10 -18.83
N ALA A 33 -8.82 -7.07 -18.16
CA ALA A 33 -8.72 -8.44 -18.65
C ALA A 33 -10.04 -9.23 -18.52
N SER A 34 -10.90 -8.84 -17.57
CA SER A 34 -12.13 -9.55 -17.24
C SER A 34 -13.39 -9.04 -17.95
N VAL A 35 -13.33 -7.90 -18.65
CA VAL A 35 -14.51 -7.35 -19.35
C VAL A 35 -14.34 -7.36 -20.87
N PRO A 36 -15.40 -7.69 -21.64
CA PRO A 36 -15.32 -7.68 -23.10
C PRO A 36 -15.08 -6.29 -23.70
N GLN A 37 -15.67 -5.26 -23.07
CA GLN A 37 -15.55 -3.88 -23.49
C GLN A 37 -15.61 -2.95 -22.28
N VAL A 38 -14.67 -2.02 -22.21
CA VAL A 38 -14.62 -0.98 -21.19
C VAL A 38 -15.38 0.23 -21.70
N THR A 39 -16.30 0.75 -20.87
CA THR A 39 -17.05 1.97 -21.19
C THR A 39 -16.63 3.13 -20.27
N PRO A 40 -16.86 4.40 -20.67
CA PRO A 40 -16.55 5.55 -19.83
C PRO A 40 -17.22 5.52 -18.46
N GLU A 41 -18.44 5.01 -18.37
CA GLU A 41 -19.19 4.89 -17.11
C GLU A 41 -18.48 3.96 -16.13
N MET A 42 -17.90 2.87 -16.62
CA MET A 42 -17.12 1.93 -15.78
C MET A 42 -15.88 2.62 -15.22
N VAL A 43 -15.16 3.39 -16.05
CA VAL A 43 -13.96 4.14 -15.62
C VAL A 43 -14.32 5.20 -14.57
N LEU A 44 -15.40 5.96 -14.80
CA LEU A 44 -15.89 6.94 -13.83
C LEU A 44 -16.35 6.27 -12.54
N SER A 45 -16.97 5.10 -12.63
CA SER A 45 -17.42 4.32 -11.49
C SER A 45 -16.25 3.85 -10.62
N PHE A 46 -15.16 3.35 -11.24
CA PHE A 46 -13.91 3.05 -10.54
C PHE A 46 -13.36 4.28 -9.82
N GLY A 47 -13.28 5.42 -10.52
CA GLY A 47 -12.84 6.69 -9.93
C GLY A 47 -13.71 7.11 -8.74
N ALA A 48 -15.03 6.99 -8.85
CA ALA A 48 -15.98 7.33 -7.79
C ALA A 48 -15.78 6.43 -6.56
N GLY A 49 -15.60 5.12 -6.76
CA GLY A 49 -15.31 4.17 -5.67
C GLY A 49 -14.01 4.53 -4.94
N SER A 50 -12.96 4.86 -5.69
CA SER A 50 -11.67 5.29 -5.14
C SER A 50 -11.74 6.61 -4.37
N VAL A 51 -12.45 7.60 -4.88
CA VAL A 51 -12.63 8.89 -4.20
C VAL A 51 -13.42 8.69 -2.90
N LEU A 52 -14.49 7.89 -2.95
CA LEU A 52 -15.31 7.62 -1.77
C LEU A 52 -14.51 6.91 -0.67
N SER A 53 -13.78 5.84 -1.01
CA SER A 53 -12.98 5.11 -0.01
C SER A 53 -11.86 5.97 0.56
N PHE A 54 -11.19 6.77 -0.27
CA PHE A 54 -10.18 7.72 0.21
C PHE A 54 -10.80 8.77 1.14
N GLY A 55 -11.98 9.28 0.82
CA GLY A 55 -12.73 10.21 1.67
C GLY A 55 -13.08 9.59 3.02
N ILE A 56 -13.57 8.35 3.04
CA ILE A 56 -13.87 7.61 4.28
C ILE A 56 -12.61 7.42 5.13
N ILE A 57 -11.51 6.95 4.53
CA ILE A 57 -10.24 6.76 5.25
C ILE A 57 -9.75 8.08 5.82
N SER A 58 -9.79 9.15 5.02
CA SER A 58 -9.34 10.48 5.44
C SER A 58 -10.17 11.00 6.62
N GLU A 59 -11.50 10.88 6.56
CA GLU A 59 -12.36 11.27 7.68
C GLU A 59 -12.07 10.44 8.94
N LEU A 60 -11.87 9.13 8.82
CA LEU A 60 -11.55 8.25 9.95
C LEU A 60 -10.19 8.56 10.58
N VAL A 61 -9.18 8.92 9.77
CA VAL A 61 -7.82 9.17 10.25
C VAL A 61 -7.69 10.57 10.85
N PHE A 62 -8.32 11.58 10.23
CA PHE A 62 -8.15 12.98 10.63
C PHE A 62 -9.31 13.50 11.51
N ASN A 63 -10.38 12.71 11.70
CA ASN A 63 -11.63 13.11 12.41
C ASN A 63 -12.31 14.38 11.85
N SER A 64 -11.84 14.86 10.69
CA SER A 64 -12.41 15.97 9.93
C SER A 64 -11.59 16.17 8.65
N LEU A 65 -12.25 16.09 7.48
CA LEU A 65 -11.67 16.43 6.18
C LEU A 65 -11.17 17.87 6.05
N LEU A 66 -11.58 18.79 6.94
CA LEU A 66 -11.23 20.22 6.86
C LEU A 66 -10.17 20.64 7.89
N SER A 67 -9.66 19.69 8.68
CA SER A 67 -8.63 19.98 9.68
C SER A 67 -7.24 20.12 9.03
N GLY A 68 -6.45 21.08 9.51
CA GLY A 68 -5.03 21.15 9.20
C GLY A 68 -4.24 20.14 10.03
N TYR A 69 -3.27 19.46 9.43
CA TYR A 69 -2.41 18.49 10.12
C TYR A 69 -0.93 18.72 9.81
N GLU A 70 -0.08 18.69 10.85
CA GLU A 70 1.38 18.72 10.71
C GLU A 70 1.94 17.29 10.75
N ILE A 71 2.56 16.86 9.65
CA ILE A 71 3.25 15.57 9.59
C ILE A 71 4.64 15.75 10.23
N GLN A 72 4.83 15.21 11.44
CA GLN A 72 6.17 15.14 12.03
C GLN A 72 7.05 14.17 11.23
N ALA A 73 8.07 14.71 10.56
CA ALA A 73 9.01 13.92 9.78
C ALA A 73 9.87 13.05 10.71
N ARG A 74 9.50 11.78 10.90
CA ARG A 74 10.41 10.79 11.46
C ARG A 74 10.06 9.38 11.01
N GLN A 75 11.00 8.71 10.35
CA GLN A 75 11.43 7.35 10.70
C GLN A 75 12.59 6.90 9.79
N LYS A 76 13.64 6.35 10.39
CA LYS A 76 14.60 5.49 9.69
C LYS A 76 13.82 4.25 9.23
N ARG A 77 13.55 4.12 7.93
CA ARG A 77 12.81 2.99 7.37
C ARG A 77 13.76 1.83 7.04
N VAL A 78 13.30 0.61 7.28
CA VAL A 78 14.01 -0.61 6.90
C VAL A 78 13.83 -0.80 5.40
N VAL A 79 14.91 -1.04 4.66
CA VAL A 79 14.85 -1.21 3.18
C VAL A 79 13.86 -2.30 2.75
N ALA A 80 13.66 -3.33 3.57
CA ALA A 80 12.67 -4.37 3.31
C ALA A 80 11.21 -3.86 3.33
N SER A 81 10.92 -2.77 4.05
CA SER A 81 9.59 -2.14 4.11
C SER A 81 9.30 -1.20 2.94
N MET A 82 10.28 -1.00 2.06
CA MET A 82 10.17 -0.06 0.94
C MET A 82 9.47 -0.70 -0.25
N ILE A 83 9.64 -2.02 -0.38
CA ILE A 83 9.06 -2.77 -1.46
C ILE A 83 7.68 -3.22 -0.96
N HIS A 84 6.72 -2.30 -1.00
CA HIS A 84 5.28 -2.51 -0.75
C HIS A 84 4.61 -3.50 -1.74
N VAL A 85 5.41 -4.41 -2.33
CA VAL A 85 5.01 -5.44 -3.29
C VAL A 85 4.13 -6.49 -2.63
N PHE A 86 4.31 -6.74 -1.33
CA PHE A 86 3.42 -7.65 -0.62
C PHE A 86 2.00 -7.05 -0.54
N GLY A 87 1.89 -5.81 -0.05
CA GLY A 87 0.62 -5.09 -0.04
C GLY A 87 0.00 -4.95 -1.43
N ALA A 88 0.80 -4.60 -2.44
CA ALA A 88 0.33 -4.52 -3.82
C ALA A 88 -0.13 -5.88 -4.36
N GLY A 89 0.63 -6.95 -4.14
CA GLY A 89 0.29 -8.30 -4.58
C GLY A 89 -0.99 -8.81 -3.93
N VAL A 90 -1.16 -8.60 -2.62
CA VAL A 90 -2.41 -8.93 -1.91
C VAL A 90 -3.57 -8.14 -2.50
N ASN A 91 -3.38 -6.85 -2.78
CA ASN A 91 -4.43 -6.00 -3.32
C ASN A 91 -4.90 -6.46 -4.72
N VAL A 92 -3.95 -6.76 -5.60
CA VAL A 92 -4.24 -7.32 -6.94
C VAL A 92 -4.92 -8.69 -6.81
N GLY A 93 -4.45 -9.55 -5.90
CA GLY A 93 -5.06 -10.86 -5.64
C GLY A 93 -6.51 -10.76 -5.15
N VAL A 94 -6.79 -9.85 -4.23
CA VAL A 94 -8.16 -9.56 -3.77
C VAL A 94 -9.02 -9.05 -4.92
N SER A 95 -8.46 -8.19 -5.78
CA SER A 95 -9.16 -7.69 -6.97
C SER A 95 -9.57 -8.83 -7.89
N PHE A 96 -8.65 -9.76 -8.16
CA PHE A 96 -8.93 -10.95 -8.96
C PHE A 96 -10.06 -11.77 -8.36
N ILE A 97 -10.02 -12.04 -7.05
CA ILE A 97 -11.07 -12.79 -6.36
C ILE A 97 -12.43 -12.09 -6.46
N ILE A 98 -12.48 -10.77 -6.22
CA ILE A 98 -13.72 -9.99 -6.30
C ILE A 98 -14.31 -10.08 -7.71
N VAL A 99 -13.50 -9.81 -8.74
CA VAL A 99 -13.96 -9.83 -10.13
C VAL A 99 -14.46 -11.22 -10.52
N SER A 100 -13.64 -12.26 -10.32
CA SER A 100 -14.01 -13.64 -10.68
C SER A 100 -15.23 -14.18 -9.92
N THR A 101 -15.50 -13.68 -8.71
CA THR A 101 -16.66 -14.13 -7.93
C THR A 101 -17.92 -13.36 -8.28
N LEU A 102 -17.82 -12.06 -8.58
CA LEU A 102 -18.97 -11.17 -8.71
C LEU A 102 -19.40 -10.90 -10.16
N GLU A 103 -18.56 -11.18 -11.15
CA GLU A 103 -18.87 -10.91 -12.57
C GLU A 103 -20.14 -11.59 -13.08
N THR A 104 -20.53 -12.72 -12.50
CA THR A 104 -21.76 -13.44 -12.85
C THR A 104 -23.02 -12.82 -12.23
N PHE A 105 -22.87 -12.03 -11.16
CA PHE A 105 -24.00 -11.57 -10.34
C PHE A 105 -24.25 -10.07 -10.39
N LEU A 106 -23.21 -9.27 -10.68
CA LEU A 106 -23.27 -7.82 -10.62
C LEU A 106 -22.98 -7.19 -11.98
N PRO A 107 -23.58 -6.03 -12.29
CA PRO A 107 -23.22 -5.28 -13.48
C PRO A 107 -21.78 -4.74 -13.36
N TYR A 108 -21.04 -4.73 -14.46
CA TYR A 108 -19.62 -4.35 -14.47
C TYR A 108 -19.34 -2.96 -13.88
N TRP A 109 -20.22 -1.96 -14.05
CA TRP A 109 -20.00 -0.65 -13.45
C TRP A 109 -19.92 -0.71 -11.91
N LEU A 110 -20.69 -1.61 -11.27
CA LEU A 110 -20.67 -1.79 -9.82
C LEU A 110 -19.42 -2.57 -9.38
N ILE A 111 -18.94 -3.49 -10.22
CA ILE A 111 -17.66 -4.18 -9.99
C ILE A 111 -16.51 -3.18 -10.08
N PHE A 112 -16.49 -2.32 -11.11
CA PHE A 112 -15.50 -1.25 -11.22
C PHE A 112 -15.52 -0.32 -10.00
N PHE A 113 -16.71 0.09 -9.55
CA PHE A 113 -16.88 0.86 -8.31
C PHE A 113 -16.27 0.13 -7.10
N GLY A 114 -16.66 -1.13 -6.92
CA GLY A 114 -16.21 -1.96 -5.81
C GLY A 114 -14.69 -2.15 -5.81
N ILE A 115 -14.08 -2.34 -6.99
CA ILE A 115 -12.63 -2.43 -7.11
C ILE A 115 -11.97 -1.09 -6.80
N GLY A 116 -12.44 0.02 -7.36
CA GLY A 116 -11.92 1.35 -7.04
C GLY A 116 -11.97 1.63 -5.54
N PHE A 117 -13.07 1.22 -4.89
CA PHE A 117 -13.27 1.33 -3.46
C PHE A 117 -12.30 0.45 -2.65
N HIS A 118 -12.22 -0.85 -2.96
CA HIS A 118 -11.41 -1.80 -2.19
C HIS A 118 -9.92 -1.52 -2.33
N VAL A 119 -9.43 -1.12 -3.53
CA VAL A 119 -8.00 -0.88 -3.76
C VAL A 119 -7.43 0.10 -2.75
N MET A 120 -8.15 1.19 -2.47
CA MET A 120 -7.71 2.20 -1.51
C MET A 120 -7.68 1.65 -0.08
N ILE A 121 -8.72 0.90 0.31
CA ILE A 121 -8.81 0.34 1.67
C ILE A 121 -7.75 -0.72 1.88
N THR A 122 -7.70 -1.72 1.01
CA THR A 122 -6.78 -2.85 1.14
C THR A 122 -5.33 -2.38 1.07
N TYR A 123 -4.99 -1.44 0.19
CA TYR A 123 -3.63 -0.91 0.15
C TYR A 123 -3.24 -0.25 1.47
N ASN A 124 -4.09 0.65 2.00
CA ASN A 124 -3.78 1.35 3.25
C ASN A 124 -3.73 0.39 4.46
N LEU A 125 -4.58 -0.63 4.50
CA LEU A 125 -4.52 -1.67 5.54
C LEU A 125 -3.23 -2.49 5.45
N MET A 126 -2.85 -2.92 4.25
CA MET A 126 -1.61 -3.68 4.05
C MET A 126 -0.37 -2.82 4.36
N LEU A 127 -0.42 -1.53 4.03
CA LEU A 127 0.63 -0.58 4.39
C LEU A 127 0.81 -0.50 5.92
N LEU A 128 -0.29 -0.46 6.69
CA LEU A 128 -0.21 -0.48 8.15
C LEU A 128 0.40 -1.79 8.67
N VAL A 129 0.01 -2.93 8.09
CA VAL A 129 0.60 -4.24 8.44
C VAL A 129 2.09 -4.25 8.17
N GLU A 130 2.53 -3.77 7.01
CA GLU A 130 3.95 -3.71 6.66
C GLU A 130 4.74 -2.78 7.57
N ILE A 131 4.20 -1.60 7.91
CA ILE A 131 4.81 -0.68 8.86
C ILE A 131 4.97 -1.37 10.23
N TYR A 132 3.92 -1.98 10.73
CA TYR A 132 3.92 -2.67 12.02
C TYR A 132 4.93 -3.82 12.07
N LEU A 133 4.97 -4.67 11.05
CA LEU A 133 5.94 -5.76 10.93
C LEU A 133 7.37 -5.23 10.85
N SER A 134 7.59 -4.14 10.13
CA SER A 134 8.90 -3.52 9.99
C SER A 134 9.42 -2.97 11.33
N GLU A 135 8.54 -2.39 12.14
CA GLU A 135 8.89 -1.94 13.49
C GLU A 135 9.25 -3.11 14.42
N ILE A 136 8.51 -4.22 14.35
CA ILE A 136 8.83 -5.44 15.12
C ILE A 136 10.21 -5.97 14.74
N LEU A 137 10.46 -6.14 13.45
CA LEU A 137 11.74 -6.66 12.94
C LEU A 137 12.91 -5.73 13.31
N TYR A 138 12.71 -4.42 13.23
CA TYR A 138 13.72 -3.45 13.63
C TYR A 138 14.05 -3.55 15.12
N LYS A 139 13.02 -3.63 15.98
CA LYS A 139 13.20 -3.81 17.44
C LYS A 139 13.92 -5.12 17.77
N TYR A 140 13.54 -6.21 17.10
CA TYR A 140 14.15 -7.53 17.31
C TYR A 140 15.65 -7.51 16.94
N LYS A 141 15.99 -6.97 15.76
CA LYS A 141 17.39 -6.89 15.31
C LYS A 141 18.28 -6.05 16.24
N ASN A 142 17.82 -4.88 16.67
CA ASN A 142 18.63 -4.02 17.55
C ASN A 142 18.77 -4.61 18.97
N ARG A 143 17.82 -5.43 19.41
CA ARG A 143 17.92 -6.14 20.70
C ARG A 143 19.03 -7.20 20.66
N GLU A 144 19.14 -7.95 19.57
CA GLU A 144 20.24 -8.91 19.37
C GLU A 144 21.61 -8.20 19.30
N GLU A 145 21.70 -7.04 18.64
CA GLU A 145 22.93 -6.23 18.60
C GLU A 145 23.33 -5.74 20.01
N PHE A 146 22.36 -5.32 20.82
CA PHE A 146 22.60 -4.90 22.21
C PHE A 146 23.07 -6.06 23.10
N ASP A 147 22.36 -7.20 23.08
CA ASP A 147 22.71 -8.38 23.89
C ASP A 147 24.06 -9.00 23.46
N GLY A 148 24.39 -8.94 22.16
CA GLY A 148 25.70 -9.34 21.63
C GLY A 148 26.84 -8.45 22.10
N SER A 149 26.62 -7.13 22.22
CA SER A 149 27.62 -6.17 22.72
C SER A 149 27.91 -6.32 24.22
N LEU A 150 26.93 -6.76 25.01
CA LEU A 150 27.12 -7.04 26.44
C LEU A 150 27.94 -8.31 26.67
N LYS A 151 27.73 -9.35 25.85
CA LYS A 151 28.50 -10.59 25.96
C LYS A 151 29.99 -10.42 25.60
N THR A 152 30.32 -9.49 24.71
CA THR A 152 31.72 -9.18 24.38
C THR A 152 32.42 -8.31 25.41
N GLN A 153 31.69 -7.56 26.24
CA GLN A 153 32.28 -6.74 27.33
C GLN A 153 32.48 -7.49 28.64
N VAL A 154 31.72 -8.56 28.91
CA VAL A 154 31.84 -9.33 30.18
C VAL A 154 32.79 -10.53 30.04
N GLY A 155 33.25 -10.84 28.83
CA GLY A 155 34.18 -11.93 28.54
C GLY A 155 35.65 -11.53 28.34
N GLY A 156 36.02 -10.29 28.71
CA GLY A 156 37.39 -9.76 28.60
C GLY A 156 38.08 -9.64 29.95
#